data_AF-A0A183EFI6-F1
#
_entry.id   AF-A0A183EFI6-F1
#
_cell.length_a   1.000
_cell.length_b   1.000
_cell.length_c   1.000
_cell.angle_alpha   90.00
_cell.angle_beta   90.00
_cell.angle_gamma   90.00
#
_symmetry.space_group_name_H-M   'P 1'
#
loop_
_entity.id
_entity.type
_entity.pdbx_description
1 polymer ?
#
loop_
_entity_poly.entity_id
_entity_poly.type
_entity_poly.pdbx_seq_one_letter_code
_entity_poly.pdbx_strand_id
1 'polypeptide(L)' 'MKSNDPEDIELFEIISEMLTYEPSQRIKLGAALEHKYFKRLDPQLRLHEIAGSSNGSSEASSITAAAMVLGAGEGDGEQR' A
#
# COMPACT_ATOMS: atom_id res chain seq x y z
N MET A 1 -17.46 10.18 -9.33
CA MET A 1 -16.29 9.57 -9.98
C MET A 1 -16.28 10.00 -11.44
N LYS A 2 -15.21 10.63 -11.91
CA LYS A 2 -15.07 10.97 -13.34
C LYS A 2 -14.55 9.72 -14.03
N SER A 3 -15.46 8.85 -14.46
CA SER A 3 -15.23 7.55 -15.10
C SER A 3 -14.44 7.59 -16.43
N ASN A 4 -13.72 8.68 -16.72
CA ASN A 4 -12.82 8.86 -17.85
C ASN A 4 -11.42 9.34 -17.41
N ASP A 5 -11.10 9.35 -16.11
CA ASP A 5 -9.72 9.54 -15.68
C ASP A 5 -8.89 8.32 -16.10
N PRO A 6 -7.73 8.48 -16.76
CA PRO A 6 -6.84 7.36 -17.08
C PRO A 6 -6.49 6.51 -15.85
N GLU A 7 -6.44 7.11 -14.65
CA GLU A 7 -6.23 6.37 -13.41
C GLU A 7 -7.35 5.40 -13.08
N ASP A 8 -8.60 5.85 -13.23
CA ASP A 8 -9.78 5.03 -12.96
C ASP A 8 -9.83 3.86 -13.95
N ILE A 9 -9.48 4.10 -15.23
CA ILE A 9 -9.42 3.05 -16.26
C ILE A 9 -8.38 1.99 -15.87
N GLU A 10 -7.15 2.41 -15.58
CA GLU A 10 -6.06 1.51 -15.18
C GLU A 10 -6.40 0.71 -13.90
N LEU A 11 -7.12 1.32 -12.97
CA LEU A 11 -7.59 0.66 -11.75
C LEU A 11 -8.61 -0.44 -12.05
N PHE A 12 -9.60 -0.16 -12.91
CA PHE A 12 -10.59 -1.17 -13.27
C PHE A 12 -9.98 -2.30 -14.10
N GLU A 13 -9.03 -2.02 -14.99
CA GLU A 13 -8.30 -3.03 -15.74
C GLU A 13 -7.62 -4.04 -14.81
N ILE A 14 -6.81 -3.58 -13.84
CA ILE A 14 -6.11 -4.49 -12.93
C ILE A 14 -7.06 -5.31 -12.05
N ILE A 15 -8.16 -4.69 -11.58
CA ILE A 15 -9.18 -5.39 -10.79
C ILE A 15 -9.86 -6.47 -11.62
N SER A 16 -10.22 -6.18 -12.88
CA SER A 16 -10.82 -7.15 -13.78
C SER A 16 -9.90 -8.35 -14.01
N GLU A 17 -8.61 -8.13 -14.22
CA GLU A 17 -7.64 -9.22 -14.39
C GLU A 17 -7.47 -10.06 -13.11
N MET A 18 -7.46 -9.43 -11.94
CA MET A 18 -7.41 -10.11 -10.63
C MET A 18 -8.66 -10.93 -10.32
N LEU A 19 -9.82 -10.48 -10.81
CA LEU A 19 -11.11 -11.14 -10.61
C LEU A 19 -11.48 -12.09 -11.75
N THR A 20 -10.54 -12.42 -12.64
CA THR A 20 -10.76 -13.40 -13.70
C THR A 20 -11.23 -14.74 -13.11
N TYR A 21 -12.38 -15.22 -13.62
CA TYR A 21 -12.99 -16.46 -13.16
C TYR A 21 -12.03 -17.64 -13.31
N GLU A 22 -11.48 -17.81 -14.51
CA GLU A 22 -10.53 -18.88 -14.81
C GLU A 22 -9.19 -18.63 -14.09
N PRO A 23 -8.78 -19.47 -13.13
CA PRO A 23 -7.57 -19.25 -12.34
C PRO A 23 -6.30 -19.30 -13.20
N SER A 24 -6.30 -20.06 -14.29
CA SER A 24 -5.18 -20.14 -15.22
C SER A 24 -4.93 -18.83 -15.99
N GLN A 25 -5.98 -18.03 -16.18
CA GLN A 25 -5.95 -16.74 -16.88
C GLN A 25 -5.87 -15.56 -15.90
N ARG A 26 -6.07 -15.80 -14.60
CA ARG A 26 -5.97 -14.77 -13.58
C ARG A 26 -4.53 -14.27 -13.47
N ILE A 27 -4.39 -12.95 -13.39
CA ILE A 27 -3.08 -12.33 -13.21
C ILE A 27 -2.40 -12.83 -11.94
N LYS A 28 -1.09 -13.09 -12.03
CA LYS A 28 -0.25 -13.46 -10.89
C LYS A 28 0.19 -12.21 -10.13
N LEU A 29 0.45 -12.35 -8.84
CA LEU A 29 0.84 -11.22 -7.98
C LEU A 29 2.02 -10.40 -8.53
N GLY A 30 3.08 -11.06 -9.02
CA GLY A 30 4.24 -10.35 -9.60
C GLY A 30 3.86 -9.47 -10.80
N ALA A 31 3.07 -10.02 -11.73
CA ALA A 31 2.58 -9.29 -12.89
C ALA A 31 1.62 -8.15 -12.49
N ALA A 32 0.82 -8.35 -11.44
CA ALA A 32 -0.09 -7.33 -10.92
C ALA A 32 0.66 -6.12 -10.35
N LEU A 33 1.75 -6.36 -9.62
CA LEU A 33 2.56 -5.29 -9.03
C LEU A 33 3.35 -4.48 -10.08
N GLU A 34 3.59 -5.06 -11.26
CA GLU A 34 4.20 -4.39 -12.41
C GLU A 34 3.21 -3.61 -13.30
N HIS A 35 1.91 -3.62 -12.94
CA HIS A 35 0.86 -2.92 -13.69
C HIS A 35 1.04 -1.39 -13.66
N LYS A 36 0.58 -0.70 -14.71
CA LYS A 36 0.71 0.77 -14.88
C LYS A 36 0.20 1.55 -13.68
N TYR A 37 -0.92 1.08 -13.11
CA TYR A 37 -1.53 1.64 -11.91
C TYR A 37 -0.52 1.76 -10.76
N PHE A 38 0.20 0.68 -10.44
CA PHE A 38 1.21 0.68 -9.36
C PHE A 38 2.54 1.34 -9.78
N LYS A 39 2.84 1.39 -11.09
CA LYS A 39 4.00 2.14 -11.62
C LYS A 39 3.87 3.66 -11.55
N ARG A 40 2.73 4.19 -11.11
CA ARG A 40 2.58 5.61 -10.80
C ARG A 40 3.05 5.96 -9.38
N LEU A 41 3.10 4.98 -8.48
CA LEU A 41 3.60 5.16 -7.12
C LEU A 41 5.09 5.49 -7.14
N ASP A 42 5.54 6.32 -6.21
CA ASP A 42 6.97 6.55 -6.01
C ASP A 42 7.72 5.23 -5.78
N PRO A 43 8.95 5.06 -6.31
CA PRO A 43 9.71 3.80 -6.17
C PRO A 43 9.88 3.35 -4.71
N GLN A 44 9.95 4.29 -3.77
CA GLN A 44 10.06 4.00 -2.33
C GLN A 44 8.81 3.31 -1.75
N LEU A 45 7.65 3.48 -2.39
CA LEU A 45 6.40 2.84 -1.99
C LEU A 45 6.21 1.46 -2.67
N ARG A 46 7.11 1.08 -3.58
CA ARG A 46 7.07 -0.20 -4.30
C ARG A 46 7.92 -1.26 -3.61
N LEU A 47 7.39 -1.77 -2.51
CA LEU A 47 8.05 -2.79 -1.68
C LEU A 47 8.57 -4.01 -2.46
N HIS A 48 7.92 -4.40 -3.56
CA HIS A 48 8.32 -5.54 -4.38
C HIS A 48 9.65 -5.34 -5.11
N GLU A 49 9.97 -4.10 -5.51
CA GLU A 49 11.24 -3.75 -6.16
C GLU A 49 12.38 -3.70 -5.12
N ILE A 50 12.06 -3.25 -3.91
CA ILE A 50 13.00 -3.12 -2.78
C ILE A 50 13.37 -4.50 -2.23
N ALA A 51 12.38 -5.36 -2.02
CA ALA A 51 12.58 -6.72 -1.51
C ALA A 51 13.27 -7.66 -2.52
N GLY A 52 13.14 -7.40 -3.82
CA GLY A 52 13.82 -8.18 -4.87
C GLY A 52 15.32 -7.90 -4.99
N SER A 53 15.79 -6.78 -4.45
CA SER A 53 17.20 -6.37 -4.50
C SER A 53 18.02 -6.83 -3.29
N SER A 54 17.38 -7.36 -2.25
CA SER A 54 18.03 -7.82 -1.02
C SER A 54 18.22 -9.33 -1.02
N ASN A 55 19.22 -9.80 -1.75
CA ASN A 55 19.79 -11.14 -1.52
C ASN A 55 20.66 -11.13 -0.24
N GLY A 56 20.03 -10.85 0.91
CA GLY A 56 20.66 -10.90 2.23
C GLY A 56 20.23 -9.79 3.20
N SER A 57 19.11 -10.01 3.91
CA SER A 57 19.03 -9.84 5.38
C SER A 57 17.59 -10.04 5.82
N SER A 58 17.34 -11.15 6.50
CA SER A 58 16.10 -11.43 7.23
C SER A 58 15.96 -10.44 8.38
N GLU A 59 15.23 -9.35 8.19
CA GLU A 59 14.86 -8.45 9.30
C GLU A 59 13.42 -8.01 9.06
N ALA A 60 12.47 -8.91 9.30
CA ALA A 60 11.07 -8.54 9.45
C ALA A 60 10.89 -7.81 10.79
N SER A 61 10.92 -6.48 10.76
CA SER A 61 10.61 -5.60 11.90
C SER A 61 10.64 -4.15 11.39
N SER A 62 9.75 -3.21 11.69
CA SER A 62 8.62 -3.12 12.61
C SER A 62 7.78 -1.93 12.15
N ILE A 63 6.45 -2.02 12.25
CA ILE A 63 5.55 -0.87 12.20
C ILE A 63 5.92 0.12 13.32
N THR A 64 6.64 1.21 13.00
CA THR A 64 7.00 2.25 13.98
C THR A 64 6.09 3.48 13.84
N ALA A 65 5.18 3.60 14.81
CA ALA A 65 4.79 4.81 15.55
C ALA A 65 4.40 6.09 14.78
N ALA A 66 3.08 6.32 14.64
CA ALA A 66 2.51 7.65 14.39
C ALA A 66 1.21 7.95 15.17
N ALA A 67 0.98 7.34 16.33
CA ALA A 67 -0.24 7.56 17.12
C ALA A 67 -0.01 7.54 18.63
N MET A 68 0.75 8.49 19.18
CA MET A 68 0.79 8.79 20.62
C MET A 68 1.08 10.27 20.86
N VAL A 69 0.14 11.15 20.51
CA VAL A 69 0.24 12.58 20.83
C VAL A 69 -1.11 13.06 21.38
N LEU A 70 -1.08 13.33 22.71
CA LEU A 70 -1.96 14.20 23.51
C LEU A 70 -3.27 13.63 24.06
N GLY A 71 -3.13 12.95 25.20
CA GLY A 71 -4.17 12.83 26.23
C GLY A 71 -3.54 13.04 27.61
N ALA A 72 -3.17 14.27 27.94
CA ALA A 72 -2.78 14.66 29.30
C ALA A 72 -3.94 15.46 29.91
N GLY A 73 -4.71 14.79 30.76
CA GLY A 73 -5.67 15.46 31.64
C GLY A 73 -4.91 16.14 32.76
N GLU A 74 -5.12 17.45 32.90
CA GLU A 74 -4.64 18.23 34.04
C GLU A 74 -5.86 18.54 34.91
N GLY A 75 -5.96 17.80 36.01
CA GLY A 75 -6.87 18.14 37.10
C GLY A 75 -6.20 19.19 37.98
N ASP A 76 -6.72 20.41 37.94
CA ASP A 76 -6.32 21.45 38.88
C ASP A 76 -7.33 21.47 40.03
N GLY A 77 -6.94 20.79 41.12
CA GLY A 77 -7.58 20.89 42.41
C GLY A 77 -6.90 21.95 43.25
N GLU A 78 -7.72 22.83 43.81
CA GLU A 78 -7.58 23.44 45.14
C GLU A 78 -6.33 24.30 45.40
N GLN A 79 -6.53 25.62 45.46
CA GLN A 79 -5.89 26.48 46.46
C GLN A 79 -6.62 27.84 46.61
N ARG A 80 -7.22 28.00 47.80
CA ARG A 80 -7.68 29.23 48.51
C ARG A 80 -9.15 29.61 48.45
#